data_AF-A0A497DWI7-F1
#
_entry.id   AF-A0A497DWI7-F1
#
_cell.length_a   1.000
_cell.length_b   1.000
_cell.length_c   1.000
_cell.angle_alpha   90.00
_cell.angle_beta   90.00
_cell.angle_gamma   90.00
#
_symmetry.space_group_name_H-M   'P 1'
#
loop_
_entity.id
_entity.type
_entity.pdbx_description
1 polymer ?
#
loop_
_entity_poly.entity_id
_entity_poly.type
_entity_poly.pdbx_seq_one_letter_code
_entity_poly.pdbx_strand_id
1 'polypeptide(L)'
;MIIKKKSIRTLLYRSFEEKLKPKEEARLRRALADSPELRAEKEEILRLRHFLEERDKFSFSPHFDEKVLTKWRQEKECLEKTPSFEEQLSSIFVKLAYIGTAVAVVLVIINVILGDVLSSEEIFFASDSLYETLLHLPFF
;
A
#
# COMPACT_ATOMS: atom_id res chain seq x y z
N MET A 1 14.92 7.60 -16.60
CA MET A 1 14.67 6.36 -17.36
C MET A 1 15.94 5.52 -17.35
N ILE A 2 16.11 4.59 -16.39
CA ILE A 2 17.36 3.86 -16.18
C ILE A 2 17.43 2.73 -17.20
N ILE A 3 18.17 2.93 -18.28
CA ILE A 3 18.52 1.86 -19.21
C ILE A 3 19.53 0.97 -18.48
N LYS A 4 19.04 0.05 -17.63
CA LYS A 4 19.87 -0.97 -16.98
C LYS A 4 20.60 -1.71 -18.09
N LYS A 5 21.94 -1.64 -18.07
CA LYS A 5 22.84 -2.47 -18.88
C LYS A 5 22.49 -3.93 -18.58
N LYS A 6 21.59 -4.53 -19.37
CA LYS A 6 21.11 -5.91 -19.14
C LYS A 6 22.32 -6.82 -19.06
N SER A 7 22.44 -7.56 -17.95
CA SER A 7 23.50 -8.54 -17.79
C SER A 7 23.34 -9.61 -18.86
N ILE A 8 24.46 -10.21 -19.29
CA ILE A 8 24.42 -11.24 -20.33
C ILE A 8 23.63 -12.49 -19.89
N ARG A 9 23.65 -12.80 -18.58
CA ARG A 9 22.82 -13.85 -17.98
C ARG A 9 21.33 -13.54 -18.06
N THR A 10 20.94 -12.29 -17.83
CA THR A 10 19.54 -11.86 -18.01
C THR A 10 19.08 -12.03 -19.46
N LEU A 11 19.97 -11.79 -20.43
CA LEU A 11 19.68 -12.03 -21.85
C LEU A 11 19.55 -13.53 -22.15
N LEU A 12 20.40 -14.36 -21.53
CA LEU A 12 20.30 -15.83 -21.64
C LEU A 12 18.95 -16.34 -21.13
N TYR A 13 18.55 -15.99 -19.90
CA TYR A 13 17.26 -16.44 -19.33
C TYR A 13 16.08 -15.97 -20.17
N ARG A 14 16.08 -14.70 -20.57
CA ARG A 14 15.01 -14.16 -21.41
C ARG A 14 14.92 -14.83 -22.79
N SER A 15 16.04 -15.29 -23.35
CA SER A 15 16.05 -16.00 -24.63
C SER A 15 15.24 -17.30 -24.63
N PHE A 16 14.97 -17.84 -23.44
CA PHE A 16 14.19 -19.06 -23.27
C PHE A 16 12.69 -18.83 -23.03
N GLU A 17 12.27 -17.59 -22.77
CA GLU A 17 10.87 -17.21 -22.53
C GLU A 17 10.30 -16.41 -23.70
N GLU A 18 11.12 -15.58 -24.35
CA GLU A 18 10.70 -14.63 -25.37
C GLU A 18 11.71 -14.58 -26.52
N LYS A 19 11.23 -14.25 -27.72
CA LYS A 19 12.10 -13.99 -28.87
C LYS A 19 12.91 -12.70 -28.64
N LEU A 20 14.23 -12.83 -28.55
CA LEU A 20 15.12 -11.68 -28.41
C LEU A 20 15.15 -10.81 -29.67
N LYS A 21 15.47 -9.52 -29.49
CA LYS A 21 15.75 -8.61 -30.62
C LYS A 21 17.04 -9.04 -31.32
N PRO A 22 17.19 -8.83 -32.64
CA PRO A 22 18.37 -9.29 -33.40
C PRO A 22 19.70 -8.75 -32.86
N LYS A 23 19.72 -7.53 -32.32
CA LYS A 23 20.90 -6.95 -31.65
C LYS A 23 21.24 -7.63 -30.31
N GLU A 24 20.22 -8.01 -29.54
CA GLU A 24 20.40 -8.73 -28.26
C GLU A 24 20.85 -10.17 -28.50
N GLU A 25 20.32 -10.83 -29.54
CA GLU A 25 20.71 -12.18 -29.95
C GLU A 25 22.16 -12.23 -30.44
N ALA A 26 22.58 -11.29 -31.30
CA ALA A 26 23.98 -11.22 -31.74
C ALA A 26 24.94 -11.03 -30.56
N ARG A 27 24.54 -10.24 -29.55
CA ARG A 27 25.32 -10.03 -28.33
C ARG A 27 25.39 -11.30 -27.47
N LEU A 28 24.28 -12.03 -27.34
CA LEU A 28 24.24 -13.30 -26.62
C LEU A 28 25.09 -14.37 -27.33
N ARG A 29 25.02 -14.46 -28.66
CA ARG A 29 25.84 -15.40 -29.46
C ARG A 29 27.34 -15.16 -29.29
N ARG A 30 27.78 -13.89 -29.31
CA ARG A 30 29.19 -13.55 -29.05
C ARG A 30 29.61 -13.98 -27.65
N ALA A 31 28.83 -13.64 -26.64
CA ALA A 31 29.17 -14.00 -25.27
C ALA A 31 29.15 -15.52 -25.00
N LEU A 32 28.29 -16.27 -25.69
CA LEU A 32 28.31 -17.73 -25.65
C LEU A 32 29.56 -18.31 -26.33
N ALA A 33 30.10 -17.66 -27.37
CA ALA A 33 31.36 -18.07 -27.97
C ALA A 33 32.54 -17.80 -27.03
N ASP A 34 32.54 -16.63 -26.40
CA ASP A 34 33.65 -16.15 -25.56
C ASP A 34 33.71 -16.83 -24.18
N SER A 35 32.57 -17.25 -23.62
CA SER A 35 32.49 -17.83 -22.27
C SER A 35 32.05 -19.30 -22.29
N PRO A 36 32.91 -20.25 -21.84
CA PRO A 36 32.51 -21.64 -21.67
C PRO A 36 31.51 -21.81 -20.51
N GLU A 37 31.58 -20.96 -19.49
CA GLU A 37 30.66 -20.99 -18.34
C GLU A 37 29.22 -20.71 -18.74
N LEU A 38 28.99 -19.69 -19.58
CA LEU A 38 27.64 -19.36 -20.08
C LEU A 38 27.05 -20.47 -20.97
N ARG A 39 27.91 -21.24 -21.65
CA ARG A 39 27.48 -22.41 -22.43
C ARG A 39 27.04 -23.55 -21.52
N ALA A 40 27.83 -23.84 -20.49
CA ALA A 40 27.47 -24.86 -19.50
C ALA A 40 26.13 -24.51 -18.81
N GLU A 41 25.95 -23.26 -18.40
CA GLU A 41 24.69 -22.77 -17.81
C GLU A 41 23.51 -22.92 -18.77
N LYS A 42 23.69 -22.58 -20.06
CA LYS A 42 22.65 -22.77 -21.09
C LYS A 42 22.27 -24.24 -21.25
N GLU A 43 23.25 -25.13 -21.28
CA GLU A 43 23.01 -26.57 -21.40
C GLU A 43 22.32 -27.16 -20.17
N GLU A 44 22.69 -26.72 -18.98
CA GLU A 44 22.05 -27.15 -17.73
C GLU A 44 20.57 -26.79 -17.71
N ILE A 45 20.23 -25.55 -18.09
CA ILE A 45 18.84 -25.09 -18.19
C ILE A 45 18.05 -25.91 -19.22
N LEU A 46 18.67 -26.23 -20.36
CA LEU A 46 18.04 -27.07 -21.37
C LEU A 46 17.78 -28.49 -20.87
N ARG A 47 18.74 -29.08 -20.14
CA ARG A 47 18.57 -30.41 -19.51
C ARG A 47 17.44 -30.40 -18.49
N LEU A 48 17.37 -29.37 -17.64
CA LEU A 48 16.29 -29.19 -16.67
C LEU A 48 14.92 -29.09 -17.35
N ARG A 49 14.82 -28.31 -18.44
CA ARG A 49 13.55 -28.19 -19.19
C ARG A 49 13.14 -29.51 -19.81
N HIS A 50 14.06 -30.19 -20.49
CA HIS A 50 13.79 -31.49 -21.08
C HIS A 50 13.35 -32.51 -20.02
N PHE A 51 14.03 -32.52 -18.87
CA PHE A 51 13.66 -33.37 -17.73
C PHE A 51 12.24 -33.07 -17.23
N LEU A 52 11.81 -31.81 -17.24
CA LEU A 52 10.45 -31.43 -16.85
C LEU A 52 9.42 -31.77 -17.92
N GLU A 53 9.75 -31.62 -19.21
CA GLU A 53 8.89 -31.97 -20.34
C GLU A 53 8.67 -33.48 -20.46
N GLU A 54 9.71 -34.30 -20.26
CA GLU A 54 9.59 -35.77 -20.24
C GLU A 54 8.75 -36.30 -19.08
N ARG A 55 8.56 -35.48 -18.04
CA ARG A 55 7.70 -35.76 -16.88
C ARG A 55 6.28 -35.22 -17.10
N ASP A 56 5.68 -35.53 -18.25
CA ASP A 56 4.25 -35.35 -18.61
C ASP A 56 3.23 -35.96 -17.60
N LYS A 57 3.69 -36.41 -16.43
CA LYS A 57 2.94 -37.03 -15.34
C LYS A 57 3.00 -36.25 -14.02
N PHE A 58 3.35 -34.97 -14.01
CA PHE A 58 2.99 -34.12 -12.88
C PHE A 58 1.51 -33.76 -12.96
N SER A 59 0.66 -34.75 -12.67
CA SER A 59 -0.75 -34.50 -12.42
C SER A 59 -0.85 -33.73 -11.12
N PHE A 60 -1.41 -32.52 -11.17
CA PHE A 60 -1.85 -31.83 -9.97
C PHE A 60 -2.84 -32.73 -9.21
N SER A 61 -2.92 -32.58 -7.89
CA SER A 61 -3.90 -33.31 -7.10
C SER A 61 -5.30 -33.11 -7.67
N PRO A 62 -6.21 -34.09 -7.61
CA PRO A 62 -7.59 -33.91 -8.05
C PRO A 62 -8.21 -32.61 -7.49
N HIS A 63 -8.94 -31.88 -8.33
CA HIS A 63 -9.61 -30.61 -7.99
C HIS A 63 -8.65 -29.48 -7.55
N PHE A 64 -7.41 -29.48 -8.05
CA PHE A 64 -6.43 -28.43 -7.74
C PHE A 64 -6.90 -27.04 -8.18
N ASP A 65 -7.48 -26.95 -9.37
CA ASP A 65 -8.10 -25.75 -9.93
C ASP A 65 -9.20 -25.20 -9.01
N GLU A 66 -10.09 -26.06 -8.55
CA GLU A 66 -11.16 -25.68 -7.63
C GLU A 66 -10.61 -25.20 -6.28
N LYS A 67 -9.60 -25.88 -5.72
CA LYS A 67 -8.93 -25.48 -4.47
C LYS A 67 -8.25 -24.11 -4.57
N VAL A 68 -7.64 -23.81 -5.71
CA VAL A 68 -6.99 -22.51 -5.94
C VAL A 68 -8.04 -21.40 -6.07
N LEU A 69 -9.10 -21.63 -6.84
CA LEU A 69 -10.17 -20.65 -7.04
C LEU A 69 -10.95 -20.37 -5.76
N THR A 70 -11.22 -21.40 -4.96
CA THR A 70 -11.89 -21.25 -3.66
C THR A 70 -11.03 -20.47 -2.68
N LYS A 71 -9.73 -20.76 -2.60
CA LYS A 71 -8.80 -19.99 -1.75
C LYS A 71 -8.71 -18.52 -2.18
N TRP A 72 -8.61 -18.25 -3.48
CA TRP A 72 -8.54 -16.88 -3.98
C TRP A 72 -9.83 -16.09 -3.69
N ARG A 73 -10.99 -16.73 -3.86
CA ARG A 73 -12.28 -16.13 -3.53
C ARG A 73 -12.40 -15.84 -2.03
N GLN A 74 -11.98 -16.78 -1.18
CA GLN A 74 -11.97 -16.59 0.27
C GLN A 74 -11.06 -15.43 0.70
N GLU A 75 -9.87 -15.29 0.12
CA GLU A 75 -8.98 -14.15 0.41
C GLU A 75 -9.63 -12.82 0.01
N LYS A 76 -10.29 -12.77 -1.16
CA LYS A 76 -11.02 -11.58 -1.61
C LYS A 76 -12.20 -11.24 -0.70
N GLU A 77 -13.00 -12.23 -0.33
CA GLU A 77 -14.14 -12.03 0.59
C GLU A 77 -13.69 -11.64 2.01
N CYS A 78 -12.55 -12.14 2.48
CA CYS A 78 -11.98 -11.77 3.77
C CYS A 78 -11.52 -10.31 3.78
N LEU A 79 -10.91 -9.85 2.67
CA LEU A 79 -10.54 -8.45 2.45
C LEU A 79 -11.76 -7.51 2.38
N GLU A 80 -12.90 -7.97 1.88
CA GLU A 80 -14.14 -7.17 1.81
C GLU A 80 -14.94 -7.17 3.12
N LYS A 81 -14.80 -8.20 3.97
CA LYS A 81 -15.57 -8.34 5.23
C LYS A 81 -14.83 -7.90 6.48
N THR A 82 -13.53 -7.64 6.41
CA THR A 82 -12.83 -6.98 7.52
C THR A 82 -13.15 -5.50 7.46
N PRO A 83 -13.83 -4.92 8.48
CA PRO A 83 -13.99 -3.47 8.53
C PRO A 83 -12.60 -2.87 8.43
N SER A 84 -12.44 -1.92 7.52
CA SER A 84 -11.16 -1.27 7.30
C SER A 84 -10.62 -0.79 8.65
N PHE A 85 -9.30 -0.90 8.88
CA PHE A 85 -8.69 -0.41 10.13
C PHE A 85 -9.10 1.05 10.43
N GLU A 86 -9.35 1.82 9.38
CA GLU A 86 -9.88 3.19 9.41
C GLU A 86 -11.30 3.29 10.00
N GLU A 87 -12.21 2.37 9.65
CA GLU A 87 -13.57 2.30 10.24
C GLU A 87 -13.52 1.94 11.74
N GLN A 88 -12.64 1.04 12.14
CA GLN A 88 -12.48 0.70 13.56
C GLN A 88 -11.87 1.87 14.35
N LEU A 89 -10.86 2.53 13.79
CA LEU A 89 -10.19 3.67 14.42
C LEU A 89 -11.13 4.87 14.58
N SER A 90 -11.92 5.18 13.55
CA SER A 90 -12.88 6.29 13.59
C SER A 90 -13.97 6.07 14.64
N SER A 91 -14.47 4.85 14.80
CA SER A 91 -15.47 4.53 15.82
C SER A 91 -14.96 4.77 17.25
N ILE A 92 -13.70 4.41 17.54
CA ILE A 92 -13.06 4.65 18.84
C ILE A 92 -12.84 6.14 19.05
N PHE A 93 -12.37 6.85 18.02
CA PHE A 93 -12.09 8.27 18.09
C PHE A 93 -13.34 9.10 18.36
N VAL A 94 -14.47 8.79 17.71
CA VAL A 94 -15.75 9.47 17.95
C VAL A 94 -16.20 9.29 19.41
N LYS A 95 -16.12 8.07 19.96
CA LYS A 95 -16.46 7.81 21.37
C LYS A 95 -15.57 8.61 22.32
N LEU A 96 -14.27 8.67 22.03
CA LEU A 96 -13.31 9.44 22.83
C LEU A 96 -13.56 10.95 22.73
N ALA A 97 -13.89 11.45 21.54
CA ALA A 97 -14.19 12.86 21.30
C ALA A 97 -15.44 13.31 22.07
N TYR A 98 -16.50 12.49 22.12
CA TYR A 98 -17.69 12.79 22.93
C TYR A 98 -17.37 12.89 24.42
N ILE A 99 -16.59 11.94 24.96
CA ILE A 99 -16.18 11.96 26.37
C ILE A 99 -15.31 13.20 26.64
N GLY A 100 -14.33 13.48 25.78
CA GLY A 100 -13.46 14.66 25.91
C GLY A 100 -14.24 15.97 25.87
N THR A 101 -15.22 16.07 24.97
CA THR A 101 -16.08 17.25 24.84
C THR A 101 -16.94 17.42 26.09
N ALA A 102 -17.54 16.34 26.59
CA ALA A 102 -18.34 16.38 27.81
C ALA A 102 -17.51 16.85 29.01
N VAL A 103 -16.28 16.34 29.17
CA VAL A 103 -15.37 16.78 30.24
C VAL A 103 -15.01 18.25 30.07
N ALA A 104 -14.67 18.70 28.86
CA ALA A 104 -14.33 20.10 28.60
C ALA A 104 -15.50 21.04 28.94
N VAL A 105 -16.72 20.69 28.54
CA VAL A 105 -17.94 21.47 28.85
C VAL A 105 -18.17 21.54 30.35
N VAL A 106 -18.05 20.42 31.07
CA VAL A 106 -18.17 20.40 32.53
C VAL A 106 -17.10 21.28 33.18
N LEU A 107 -15.87 21.25 32.67
CA LEU A 107 -14.77 22.05 33.20
C LEU A 107 -15.01 23.55 32.98
N VAL A 108 -15.55 23.95 31.84
CA VAL A 108 -15.98 25.33 31.56
C VAL A 108 -17.09 25.75 32.53
N ILE A 109 -18.11 24.91 32.75
CA ILE A 109 -19.21 25.21 33.67
C ILE A 109 -18.68 25.39 35.11
N ILE A 110 -17.83 24.48 35.58
CA ILE A 110 -17.21 24.58 36.90
C ILE A 110 -16.37 25.84 36.99
N ASN A 111 -15.59 26.16 35.98
CA ASN A 111 -14.75 27.35 35.97
C ASN A 111 -15.58 28.64 36.07
N VAL A 112 -16.70 28.72 35.34
CA VAL A 112 -17.64 29.85 35.40
C VAL A 112 -18.29 29.98 36.78
N ILE A 113 -18.65 28.87 37.44
CA ILE A 113 -19.29 28.90 38.78
C ILE A 113 -18.28 29.25 39.88
N LEU A 114 -17.06 28.71 39.80
CA LEU A 114 -16.02 28.95 40.81
C LEU A 114 -15.33 30.30 40.63
N GLY A 115 -15.46 30.94 39.46
CA GLY A 115 -15.00 32.31 39.20
C GLY A 115 -13.48 32.51 39.23
N ASP A 116 -12.70 31.43 39.15
CA ASP A 116 -11.27 31.46 39.53
C ASP A 116 -10.30 31.63 38.35
N VAL A 117 -10.75 31.55 37.08
CA VAL A 117 -9.87 31.73 35.89
C VAL A 117 -10.49 32.57 34.77
N LEU A 118 -11.81 32.61 34.64
CA LEU A 118 -12.52 33.47 33.68
C LEU A 118 -13.53 34.30 34.47
N SER A 119 -13.21 35.57 34.74
CA SER A 119 -14.17 36.46 35.40
C SER A 119 -15.36 36.69 34.47
N SER A 120 -16.58 36.53 34.96
CA SER A 120 -17.82 36.74 34.18
C SER A 120 -17.85 38.11 33.48
N GLU A 121 -17.17 39.09 34.07
CA GLU A 121 -16.98 40.43 33.52
C GLU A 121 -16.12 40.43 32.25
N GLU A 122 -15.06 39.62 32.18
CA GLU A 122 -14.18 39.53 30.99
C GLU A 122 -14.87 38.87 29.79
N ILE A 123 -15.73 37.87 30.04
CA ILE A 123 -16.53 37.22 28.99
C ILE A 123 -17.58 38.20 28.42
N PHE A 124 -18.22 38.98 29.28
CA PHE A 124 -19.16 40.02 28.84
C PHE A 124 -18.45 41.17 28.12
N PHE A 125 -17.29 41.63 28.61
CA PHE A 125 -16.50 42.69 27.96
C PHE A 125 -15.95 42.27 26.59
N ALA A 126 -15.51 41.02 26.44
CA ALA A 126 -15.07 40.49 25.14
C ALA A 126 -16.22 40.52 24.12
N SER A 127 -17.45 40.24 24.55
CA SER A 127 -18.66 40.34 23.73
C SER A 127 -18.95 41.78 23.32
N ASP A 128 -18.96 42.73 24.27
CA ASP A 128 -19.22 44.15 23.97
C ASP A 128 -18.16 44.79 23.05
N SER A 129 -16.88 44.44 23.23
CA SER A 129 -15.81 44.93 22.35
C SER A 129 -15.93 44.44 20.90
N LEU A 130 -16.51 43.26 20.68
CA LEU A 130 -16.81 42.75 19.34
C LEU A 130 -17.95 43.52 18.68
N TYR A 131 -18.98 43.94 19.44
CA TYR A 131 -20.07 44.75 18.91
C TYR A 131 -19.63 46.16 18.53
N GLU A 132 -18.82 46.82 19.36
CA GLU A 132 -18.19 48.11 19.06
C GLU A 132 -17.30 48.04 17.79
N THR A 133 -16.53 46.96 17.66
CA THR A 133 -15.63 46.78 16.51
C THR A 133 -16.41 46.47 15.21
N LEU A 134 -17.52 45.74 15.29
CA LEU A 134 -18.37 45.43 14.14
C LEU A 134 -19.22 46.62 13.67
N LEU A 135 -19.60 47.53 14.58
CA LEU A 135 -20.33 48.77 14.23
C LEU A 135 -19.45 49.84 13.60
N HIS A 136 -18.13 49.79 13.81
CA HIS A 136 -17.16 50.74 13.25
C HIS A 136 -16.46 50.27 11.96
N LEU A 137 -16.70 49.04 11.51
CA LEU A 137 -16.21 48.58 10.21
C LEU A 137 -17.07 49.20 9.09
N PRO A 138 -16.48 49.96 8.14
CA PRO A 138 -17.21 50.35 6.94
C PRO A 138 -17.57 49.07 6.20
N PHE A 139 -18.87 48.81 6.05
CA PHE A 139 -19.37 47.80 5.13
C PHE A 139 -18.93 48.19 3.72
N PHE A 140 -17.87 47.54 3.24
CA PHE A 140 -17.48 47.54 1.83
C PHE A 140 -18.27 46.46 1.09
#